data_AF-A0A179D3L9-F1
#
_entry.id   AF-A0A179D3L9-F1
#
_cell.length_a   1.000
_cell.length_b   1.000
_cell.length_c   1.000
_cell.angle_alpha   90.00
_cell.angle_beta   90.00
_cell.angle_gamma   90.00
#
_symmetry.space_group_name_H-M   'P 1'
#
loop_
_entity.id
_entity.type
_entity.pdbx_description
1 polymer ?
#
loop_
_entity_poly.entity_id
_entity_poly.type
_entity_poly.pdbx_seq_one_letter_code
_entity_poly.pdbx_strand_id
1 'polypeptide(L)'
;MSYINLNHLGEKWFELKKQRMKNLLKIAPPDEALYREIMLSLDYPKNKVNFLELALILPYSEIKKLEERKAIEKALLYRAGFTDDRDGLPEDFDFSLIIFVRSNGAGKKFGKKG
;
A
#
# COMPACT_ATOMS: atom_id res chain seq x y z
N MET A 1 -25.89 -29.33 7.36
CA MET A 1 -24.94 -28.34 6.83
C MET A 1 -25.65 -27.00 6.76
N SER A 2 -25.14 -25.94 7.39
CA SER A 2 -25.73 -24.60 7.24
C SER A 2 -25.35 -24.02 5.88
N TYR A 3 -26.33 -23.62 5.07
CA TYR A 3 -26.06 -22.91 3.83
C TYR A 3 -25.51 -21.51 4.13
N ILE A 4 -24.35 -21.19 3.57
CA ILE A 4 -23.78 -19.85 3.63
C ILE A 4 -24.57 -18.97 2.65
N ASN A 5 -25.26 -17.95 3.17
CA ASN A 5 -25.91 -16.94 2.33
C ASN A 5 -24.87 -15.89 1.91
N LEU A 6 -24.43 -15.96 0.65
CA LEU A 6 -23.45 -15.04 0.09
C LEU A 6 -23.94 -13.59 0.02
N ASN A 7 -25.24 -13.36 -0.19
CA ASN A 7 -25.82 -12.01 -0.21
C ASN A 7 -25.71 -11.35 1.17
N HIS A 8 -26.05 -12.11 2.22
CA HIS A 8 -25.93 -11.63 3.59
C HIS A 8 -24.47 -11.32 3.98
N LEU A 9 -23.52 -12.16 3.55
CA LEU A 9 -22.09 -11.88 3.74
C LEU A 9 -21.65 -10.63 2.97
N GLY A 10 -22.15 -10.44 1.75
CA GLY A 10 -21.89 -9.27 0.92
C GLY A 10 -22.37 -7.97 1.59
N GLU A 11 -23.60 -7.94 2.09
CA GLU A 11 -24.15 -6.80 2.84
C GLU A 11 -23.31 -6.49 4.08
N LYS A 12 -22.96 -7.52 4.87
CA LYS A 12 -22.12 -7.34 6.05
C LYS A 12 -20.77 -6.75 5.70
N TRP A 13 -20.13 -7.22 4.63
CA TRP A 13 -18.88 -6.67 4.12
C TRP A 13 -19.03 -5.22 3.65
N PHE A 14 -20.14 -4.90 2.98
CA PHE A 14 -20.42 -3.56 2.49
C PHE A 14 -20.60 -2.56 3.65
N GLU A 15 -21.32 -2.93 4.71
CA GLU A 15 -21.45 -2.08 5.91
C GLU A 15 -20.11 -1.81 6.59
N LEU A 16 -19.25 -2.83 6.68
CA LEU A 16 -17.90 -2.67 7.22
C LEU A 16 -17.06 -1.70 6.39
N LYS A 17 -17.08 -1.81 5.05
CA LYS A 17 -16.37 -0.88 4.16
C LYS A 17 -16.90 0.55 4.29
N LYS A 18 -18.22 0.74 4.35
CA LYS A 18 -18.82 2.07 4.58
C LYS A 18 -18.35 2.70 5.88
N GLN A 19 -18.33 1.92 6.97
CA GLN A 19 -17.90 2.44 8.25
C GLN A 19 -16.40 2.78 8.27
N ARG A 20 -15.57 1.97 7.61
CA ARG A 20 -14.14 2.25 7.44
C ARG A 20 -13.91 3.55 6.67
N MET A 21 -14.58 3.72 5.53
CA MET A 21 -14.51 4.96 4.75
C MET A 21 -14.94 6.19 5.57
N LYS A 22 -16.04 6.10 6.32
CA LYS A 22 -16.47 7.16 7.23
C LYS A 22 -15.41 7.51 8.28
N ASN A 23 -14.66 6.52 8.77
CA ASN A 23 -13.59 6.76 9.73
C ASN A 23 -12.35 7.37 9.06
N LEU A 24 -11.98 6.92 7.86
CA LEU A 24 -10.89 7.51 7.08
C LEU A 24 -11.14 8.99 6.77
N LEU A 25 -12.36 9.34 6.36
CA LEU A 25 -12.76 10.72 6.07
C LEU A 25 -12.68 11.66 7.29
N LYS A 26 -12.65 11.14 8.52
CA LYS A 26 -12.43 11.96 9.73
C LYS A 26 -10.98 12.39 9.90
N ILE A 27 -10.03 11.67 9.29
CA ILE A 27 -8.60 11.82 9.54
C ILE A 27 -7.77 12.10 8.28
N ALA A 28 -8.37 12.01 7.10
CA ALA A 28 -7.71 12.18 5.81
C ALA A 28 -8.64 12.88 4.80
N PRO A 29 -8.09 13.66 3.86
CA PRO A 29 -8.87 14.23 2.77
C PRO A 29 -9.47 13.12 1.89
N PRO A 30 -10.56 13.41 1.14
CA PRO A 30 -11.29 12.40 0.36
C PRO A 30 -10.42 11.55 -0.58
N ASP A 31 -9.48 12.17 -1.29
CA ASP A 31 -8.63 11.47 -2.25
C ASP A 31 -7.69 10.47 -1.56
N GLU A 32 -7.09 10.87 -0.42
CA GLU A 32 -6.22 10.02 0.39
C GLU A 32 -7.01 8.89 1.05
N ALA A 33 -8.22 9.17 1.54
CA ALA A 33 -9.12 8.17 2.11
C ALA A 33 -9.53 7.13 1.06
N LEU A 34 -9.86 7.58 -0.16
CA LEU A 34 -10.18 6.70 -1.28
C LEU A 34 -8.99 5.84 -1.69
N TYR A 35 -7.81 6.45 -1.83
CA TYR A 35 -6.58 5.75 -2.16
C TYR A 35 -6.28 4.62 -1.16
N ARG A 36 -6.34 4.91 0.15
CA ARG A 36 -6.13 3.91 1.22
C ARG A 36 -7.16 2.79 1.19
N GLU A 37 -8.44 3.10 0.94
CA GLU A 37 -9.48 2.07 0.88
C GLU A 37 -9.33 1.17 -0.35
N ILE A 38 -8.90 1.73 -1.50
CA ILE A 38 -8.57 0.94 -2.70
C ILE A 38 -7.41 0.02 -2.39
N MET A 39 -6.32 0.55 -1.84
CA MET A 39 -5.13 -0.25 -1.49
C MET A 39 -5.50 -1.40 -0.53
N LEU A 40 -6.26 -1.11 0.52
CA LEU A 40 -6.71 -2.14 1.46
C LEU A 40 -7.69 -3.14 0.83
N SER A 41 -8.57 -2.70 -0.08
CA SER A 41 -9.48 -3.59 -0.80
C SER A 41 -8.76 -4.51 -1.80
N LEU A 42 -7.60 -4.10 -2.30
CA LEU A 42 -6.71 -4.90 -3.13
C LEU A 42 -5.79 -5.82 -2.32
N ASP A 43 -5.74 -5.64 -1.00
CA ASP A 43 -4.89 -6.44 -0.13
C ASP A 43 -5.39 -7.90 -0.09
N TYR A 44 -4.53 -8.81 -0.53
CA TYR A 44 -4.74 -10.24 -0.39
C TYR A 44 -4.00 -10.73 0.84
N PRO A 45 -4.57 -11.67 1.63
CA PRO A 45 -3.93 -12.21 2.84
C PRO A 45 -2.54 -12.83 2.63
N LYS A 46 -2.15 -13.08 1.37
CA LYS A 46 -0.86 -13.64 0.96
C LYS A 46 0.05 -12.64 0.24
N ASN A 47 -0.31 -11.37 0.15
CA ASN A 47 0.56 -10.36 -0.45
C ASN A 47 1.84 -10.22 0.39
N LYS A 48 2.97 -10.04 -0.29
CA LYS A 48 4.29 -9.85 0.34
C LYS A 48 4.35 -8.60 1.23
N VAL A 49 3.54 -7.59 0.91
CA VAL A 49 3.46 -6.32 1.61
C VAL A 49 2.00 -6.03 1.90
N ASN A 50 1.70 -5.61 3.13
CA ASN A 50 0.38 -5.11 3.48
C ASN A 50 0.15 -3.79 2.75
N PHE A 51 -0.84 -3.76 1.85
CA PHE A 51 -1.11 -2.58 1.04
C PHE A 51 -1.48 -1.34 1.86
N LEU A 52 -1.97 -1.50 3.10
CA LEU A 52 -2.18 -0.38 4.02
C LEU A 52 -0.86 0.24 4.48
N GLU A 53 0.15 -0.57 4.77
CA GLU A 53 1.48 -0.07 5.13
C GLU A 53 2.09 0.69 3.96
N LEU A 54 1.93 0.17 2.72
CA LEU A 54 2.40 0.84 1.52
C LEU A 54 1.75 2.21 1.35
N ALA A 55 0.44 2.30 1.57
CA ALA A 55 -0.30 3.56 1.49
C ALA A 55 0.09 4.57 2.59
N LEU A 56 0.66 4.13 3.71
CA LEU A 56 1.18 5.02 4.76
C LEU A 56 2.55 5.59 4.41
N ILE A 57 3.46 4.78 3.84
CA ILE A 57 4.81 5.23 3.49
C ILE A 57 4.88 5.95 2.14
N LEU A 58 3.89 5.73 1.27
CA LEU A 58 3.75 6.42 -0.01
C LEU A 58 2.30 6.94 -0.13
N PRO A 59 1.95 8.02 0.59
CA PRO A 59 0.60 8.58 0.55
C PRO A 59 0.30 9.16 -0.84
N TYR A 60 -1.00 9.34 -1.14
CA TYR A 60 -1.44 9.83 -2.44
C TYR A 60 -0.85 11.20 -2.77
N SER A 61 -0.62 12.06 -1.77
CA SER A 61 0.04 13.36 -1.96
C SER A 61 1.43 13.25 -2.57
N GLU A 62 2.19 12.21 -2.23
CA GLU A 62 3.52 11.96 -2.81
C GLU A 62 3.41 11.34 -4.20
N ILE A 63 2.47 10.41 -4.40
CA ILE A 63 2.20 9.83 -5.72
C ILE A 63 1.79 10.90 -6.73
N LYS A 64 0.98 11.88 -6.30
CA LYS A 64 0.51 12.97 -7.15
C LYS A 64 1.65 13.86 -7.68
N LYS A 65 2.78 13.93 -6.97
CA LYS A 65 3.97 14.65 -7.45
C LYS A 65 4.70 13.89 -8.56
N LEU A 66 4.54 12.58 -8.60
CA LEU A 66 5.09 11.70 -9.64
C LEU A 66 4.14 11.76 -10.85
N GLU A 67 4.21 12.82 -11.64
CA GLU A 67 3.28 13.06 -12.75
C GLU A 67 3.32 11.95 -13.83
N GLU A 68 4.45 11.23 -13.93
CA GLU A 68 4.64 10.16 -14.90
C GLU A 68 4.31 8.77 -14.34
N ARG A 69 3.51 8.01 -15.10
CA ARG A 69 3.18 6.60 -14.79
C ARG A 69 4.39 5.75 -14.44
N LYS A 70 5.50 5.89 -15.18
CA LYS A 70 6.73 5.11 -14.94
C LYS A 70 7.36 5.44 -13.59
N ALA A 71 7.36 6.71 -13.19
CA ALA A 71 7.86 7.15 -11.89
C ALA A 71 6.97 6.64 -10.74
N ILE A 72 5.64 6.68 -10.91
CA ILE A 72 4.68 6.11 -9.95
C ILE A 72 4.93 4.61 -9.75
N GLU A 73 5.05 3.87 -10.85
CA GLU A 73 5.28 2.42 -10.81
C GLU A 73 6.61 2.10 -10.10
N LYS A 74 7.68 2.81 -10.43
CA LYS A 74 8.97 2.66 -9.75
C LYS A 74 8.87 2.97 -8.26
N ALA A 75 8.21 4.06 -7.88
CA ALA A 75 8.07 4.44 -6.48
C ALA A 75 7.31 3.37 -5.68
N LEU A 76 6.21 2.84 -6.24
CA LEU A 76 5.46 1.75 -5.62
C LEU A 76 6.31 0.49 -5.44
N LEU A 77 7.04 0.07 -6.49
CA LEU A 77 7.90 -1.11 -6.44
C LEU A 77 9.06 -0.95 -5.45
N TYR A 78 9.67 0.22 -5.40
CA TYR A 78 10.75 0.55 -4.47
C TYR A 78 10.25 0.49 -3.02
N ARG A 79 9.14 1.18 -2.72
CA ARG A 79 8.57 1.24 -1.36
C ARG A 79 8.05 -0.10 -0.87
N ALA A 80 7.55 -0.92 -1.78
CA ALA A 80 7.18 -2.30 -1.51
C ALA A 80 8.37 -3.27 -1.46
N GLY A 81 9.61 -2.80 -1.59
CA GLY A 81 10.82 -3.63 -1.47
C GLY A 81 11.00 -4.67 -2.58
N PHE A 82 10.39 -4.45 -3.75
CA PHE A 82 10.55 -5.32 -4.92
C PHE A 82 11.78 -4.95 -5.77
N THR A 83 12.30 -3.73 -5.61
CA THR A 83 13.48 -3.24 -6.32
C THR A 83 14.28 -2.28 -5.45
N ASP A 84 15.60 -2.28 -5.61
CA ASP A 84 16.50 -1.27 -5.04
C ASP A 84 16.86 -0.17 -6.06
N ASP A 85 16.29 -0.25 -7.28
CA ASP A 85 16.48 0.74 -8.35
C ASP A 85 15.95 2.11 -7.94
N ARG A 86 16.85 3.11 -7.94
CA ARG A 86 16.56 4.50 -7.61
C ARG A 86 16.46 5.39 -8.85
N ASP A 87 16.84 4.88 -10.02
CA ASP A 87 16.94 5.69 -11.22
C ASP A 87 15.54 6.11 -11.68
N GLY A 88 15.35 7.40 -11.94
CA GLY A 88 14.06 7.95 -12.36
C GLY A 88 13.04 8.16 -11.23
N LEU A 89 13.47 8.06 -9.97
CA LEU A 89 12.75 8.65 -8.84
C LEU A 89 13.22 10.11 -8.62
N PRO A 90 12.35 10.99 -8.11
CA PRO A 90 12.73 12.38 -7.81
C PRO A 90 13.91 12.49 -6.86
N GLU A 91 14.68 13.58 -6.97
CA GLU A 91 15.82 13.84 -6.08
C GLU A 91 15.40 14.03 -4.62
N ASP A 92 14.20 14.55 -4.37
CA ASP A 92 13.61 14.75 -3.04
C ASP A 92 12.86 13.51 -2.50
N PHE A 93 12.92 12.39 -3.20
CA PHE A 93 12.25 11.18 -2.78
C PHE A 93 12.88 10.61 -1.50
N ASP A 94 12.07 10.42 -0.46
CA ASP A 94 12.57 9.89 0.82
C ASP A 94 12.89 8.39 0.71
N PHE A 95 14.17 8.06 0.56
CA PHE A 95 14.67 6.69 0.49
C PHE A 95 14.80 5.99 1.85
N SER A 96 14.57 6.69 2.98
CA SER A 96 14.71 6.11 4.32
C SER A 96 13.53 5.22 4.71
N LEU A 97 12.40 5.40 4.04
CA LEU A 97 11.12 4.75 4.33
C LEU A 97 10.88 3.57 3.38
N ILE A 98 11.24 2.36 3.81
CA ILE A 98 11.05 1.12 3.05
C ILE A 98 10.31 0.11 3.93
N ILE A 99 9.32 -0.60 3.39
CA ILE A 99 8.75 -1.76 4.08
C ILE A 99 9.77 -2.90 4.01
N PHE A 100 10.23 -3.37 5.17
CA PHE A 100 11.08 -4.55 5.24
C PHE A 100 10.25 -5.79 4.92
N VAL A 101 10.19 -6.15 3.64
CA VAL A 101 9.56 -7.40 3.19
C VAL A 101 10.39 -8.55 3.73
N ARG A 102 9.94 -9.17 4.83
CA ARG A 102 10.40 -10.52 5.20
C ARG A 102 9.90 -11.47 4.13
N SER A 103 10.65 -11.55 3.03
CA SER A 103 10.54 -12.66 2.10
C SER A 103 10.83 -13.93 2.88
N ASN A 104 9.81 -14.75 3.11
CA ASN A 104 10.01 -16.16 3.41
C ASN A 104 10.74 -16.78 2.21
N GLY A 105 12.07 -16.76 2.25
CA GLY A 105 12.94 -17.22 1.19
C GLY A 105 14.21 -16.39 1.09
N ALA A 106 15.28 -16.88 1.74
CA ALA A 106 16.67 -16.46 1.63
C ALA A 106 17.00 -15.02 2.10
N GLY A 107 17.46 -14.92 3.35
CA GLY A 107 18.11 -13.72 3.84
C GLY A 107 19.37 -13.40 3.04
N LYS A 108 19.42 -12.20 2.46
CA LYS A 108 20.67 -11.51 2.15
C LYS A 108 20.85 -10.41 3.19
N LYS A 109 21.69 -10.69 4.19
CA LYS A 109 22.32 -9.64 5.00
C LYS A 109 23.18 -8.80 4.05
N PHE A 110 22.96 -7.49 3.98
CA PHE A 110 24.01 -6.59 3.50
C PHE A 110 24.33 -5.55 4.56
N GLY A 111 25.61 -5.56 4.92
CA GLY A 111 26.18 -4.80 6.02
C GLY A 111 26.32 -3.32 5.68
N LYS A 112 26.28 -2.52 6.74
CA LYS A 112 26.88 -1.19 6.76
C LYS A 112 28.36 -1.34 6.38
N LYS A 113 28.77 -0.69 5.30
CA LYS A 113 30.16 -0.25 5.15
C LYS A 113 30.17 1.26 5.40
N GLY A 114 30.83 1.64 6.49
CA GLY A 114 31.50 2.93 6.59
C GLY A 114 32.86 2.87 5.92
#